data_AF-A0A523NNI7-F1
#
_entry.id   AF-A0A523NNI7-F1
#
_cell.length_a   1.000
_cell.length_b   1.000
_cell.length_c   1.000
_cell.angle_alpha   90.00
_cell.angle_beta   90.00
_cell.angle_gamma   90.00
#
_symmetry.space_group_name_H-M   'P 1'
#
loop_
_entity.id
_entity.type
_entity.pdbx_description
1 polymer ?
#
loop_
_entity_poly.entity_id
_entity_poly.type
_entity_poly.pdbx_seq_one_letter_code
_entity_poly.pdbx_strand_id
1 'polypeptide(L)'
;MRHLKSGRKFGRTSAHRKALFRNLVIALIRRERIRTTLAKAKELRSHIEKTITLGKKGTLHARRLAFTVVNEKDAFLKLFGTLSERYANRNGGYTRVIKIGNRRGDDAPMAYIELVDREEEVAEAKGGKKAQTDKKESGEKVETKKTEAGKEKASAKNKETSASVAKTGEKGKTEDKKAAGKKAAPQSKKSDSGEGK
;
A
#
# COMPACT_ATOMS: atom_id res chain seq x y z
N MET A 1 -35.28 9.36 -4.39
CA MET A 1 -34.26 8.32 -4.70
C MET A 1 -32.87 8.96 -4.84
N ARG A 2 -31.78 8.18 -4.73
CA ARG A 2 -30.41 8.64 -5.01
C ARG A 2 -29.98 8.17 -6.41
N HIS A 3 -30.41 8.87 -7.46
CA HIS A 3 -30.03 8.53 -8.84
C HIS A 3 -28.53 8.76 -9.09
N LEU A 4 -27.90 7.90 -9.90
CA LEU A 4 -26.50 7.97 -10.35
C LEU A 4 -25.42 8.01 -9.26
N LYS A 5 -25.76 7.72 -7.99
CA LYS A 5 -24.76 7.65 -6.91
C LYS A 5 -24.03 6.32 -6.96
N SER A 6 -22.83 6.32 -7.55
CA SER A 6 -21.93 5.16 -7.57
C SER A 6 -21.04 5.11 -6.32
N GLY A 7 -20.67 3.89 -5.95
CA GLY A 7 -19.74 3.61 -4.85
C GLY A 7 -20.34 3.70 -3.43
N ARG A 8 -19.58 3.19 -2.46
CA ARG A 8 -19.99 3.10 -1.06
C ARG A 8 -19.39 4.23 -0.20
N LYS A 9 -20.19 4.79 0.73
CA LYS A 9 -19.72 5.83 1.66
C LYS A 9 -18.97 5.31 2.88
N PHE A 10 -19.17 4.04 3.25
CA PHE A 10 -18.55 3.38 4.42
C PHE A 10 -18.70 4.14 5.75
N GLY A 11 -19.78 4.91 5.92
CA GLY A 11 -19.99 5.75 7.12
C GLY A 11 -18.89 6.78 7.35
N ARG A 12 -18.16 7.20 6.31
CA ARG A 12 -17.03 8.16 6.41
C ARG A 12 -17.30 9.43 5.62
N THR A 13 -16.69 10.52 6.07
CA THR A 13 -16.59 11.77 5.30
C THR A 13 -15.80 11.54 4.00
N SER A 14 -15.94 12.44 3.03
CA SER A 14 -15.23 12.34 1.74
C SER A 14 -13.72 12.32 1.92
N ALA A 15 -13.17 13.17 2.79
CA ALA A 15 -11.75 13.26 3.10
C ALA A 15 -11.21 11.95 3.70
N HIS A 16 -11.87 11.44 4.74
CA HIS A 16 -11.46 10.18 5.38
C HIS A 16 -11.59 9.00 4.41
N ARG A 17 -12.63 8.97 3.57
CA ARG A 17 -12.76 7.91 2.55
C ARG A 17 -11.60 7.95 1.54
N LYS A 18 -11.20 9.14 1.06
CA LYS A 18 -10.05 9.30 0.16
C LYS A 18 -8.76 8.82 0.82
N ALA A 19 -8.51 9.20 2.08
CA ALA A 19 -7.33 8.76 2.84
C ALA A 19 -7.31 7.24 3.05
N LEU A 20 -8.44 6.63 3.41
CA LEU A 20 -8.57 5.18 3.56
C LEU A 20 -8.13 4.44 2.29
N PHE A 21 -8.62 4.87 1.13
CA PHE A 21 -8.30 4.21 -0.13
C PHE A 21 -6.86 4.47 -0.58
N ARG A 22 -6.30 5.66 -0.35
CA ARG A 22 -4.86 5.91 -0.58
C ARG A 22 -4.02 4.91 0.22
N ASN A 23 -4.32 4.75 1.51
CA ASN A 23 -3.59 3.82 2.37
C ASN A 23 -3.74 2.37 1.92
N LEU A 24 -4.94 1.96 1.49
CA LEU A 24 -5.18 0.60 0.98
C LEU A 24 -4.46 0.35 -0.36
N VAL A 25 -4.42 1.33 -1.27
CA VAL A 25 -3.67 1.24 -2.54
C VAL A 25 -2.18 1.08 -2.26
N ILE A 26 -1.62 1.92 -1.39
CA ILE A 26 -0.21 1.84 -0.99
C ILE A 26 0.10 0.47 -0.38
N ALA A 27 -0.73 0.01 0.58
CA ALA A 27 -0.56 -1.28 1.22
C ALA A 27 -0.62 -2.46 0.23
N LEU A 28 -1.52 -2.39 -0.75
CA LEU A 28 -1.66 -3.42 -1.79
C LEU A 28 -0.47 -3.42 -2.76
N ILE A 29 0.02 -2.27 -3.19
CA ILE A 29 1.21 -2.20 -4.07
C ILE A 29 2.43 -2.78 -3.33
N ARG A 30 2.61 -2.40 -2.06
CA ARG A 30 3.75 -2.84 -1.27
C ARG A 30 3.76 -4.36 -1.04
N ARG A 31 2.65 -4.89 -0.53
CA ARG A 31 2.54 -6.30 -0.09
C ARG A 31 2.00 -7.25 -1.16
N GLU A 32 1.49 -6.73 -2.26
CA GLU A 32 0.81 -7.45 -3.35
C GLU A 32 -0.46 -8.22 -2.97
N ARG A 33 -0.71 -8.48 -1.68
CA ARG A 33 -1.91 -9.09 -1.13
C ARG A 33 -2.25 -8.50 0.22
N ILE A 34 -3.52 -8.13 0.41
CA ILE A 34 -4.03 -7.63 1.70
C ILE A 34 -5.37 -8.28 2.06
N ARG A 35 -5.61 -8.45 3.36
CA ARG A 35 -6.89 -8.91 3.92
C ARG A 35 -7.74 -7.71 4.30
N THR A 36 -8.96 -7.62 3.79
CA THR A 36 -9.89 -6.52 4.12
C THR A 36 -11.35 -6.99 4.05
N THR A 37 -12.30 -6.11 4.32
CA THR A 37 -13.72 -6.45 4.16
C THR A 37 -14.09 -6.50 2.67
N LEU A 38 -15.02 -7.39 2.30
CA LEU A 38 -15.43 -7.59 0.91
C LEU A 38 -15.87 -6.29 0.23
N ALA A 39 -16.59 -5.44 0.96
CA ALA A 39 -17.03 -4.15 0.45
C ALA A 39 -15.85 -3.22 0.13
N LYS A 40 -14.83 -3.16 0.99
CA LYS A 40 -13.61 -2.36 0.76
C LYS A 40 -12.80 -2.92 -0.40
N ALA A 41 -12.65 -4.24 -0.48
CA ALA A 41 -11.94 -4.90 -1.58
C ALA A 41 -12.58 -4.59 -2.94
N LYS A 42 -13.91 -4.68 -3.04
CA LYS A 42 -14.62 -4.38 -4.30
C LYS A 42 -14.45 -2.94 -4.77
N GLU A 43 -14.50 -1.97 -3.86
CA GLU A 43 -14.29 -0.55 -4.20
C GLU A 43 -12.81 -0.25 -4.52
N LEU A 44 -11.88 -0.91 -3.83
CA LEU A 44 -10.45 -0.72 -4.03
C LEU A 44 -10.01 -1.05 -5.46
N ARG A 45 -10.68 -2.00 -6.13
CA ARG A 45 -10.39 -2.41 -7.53
C ARG A 45 -10.31 -1.22 -8.49
N SER A 46 -11.29 -0.31 -8.44
CA SER A 46 -11.31 0.83 -9.37
C SER A 46 -10.14 1.80 -9.12
N HIS A 47 -9.71 1.93 -7.87
CA HIS A 47 -8.60 2.82 -7.52
C HIS A 47 -7.26 2.22 -7.93
N ILE A 48 -7.00 0.96 -7.60
CA ILE A 48 -5.75 0.29 -7.96
C ILE A 48 -5.60 0.09 -9.47
N GLU A 49 -6.68 -0.22 -10.19
CA GLU A 49 -6.63 -0.36 -11.66
C GLU A 49 -6.16 0.92 -12.34
N LYS A 50 -6.67 2.08 -11.90
CA LYS A 50 -6.25 3.39 -12.41
C LYS A 50 -4.78 3.67 -12.03
N THR A 51 -4.38 3.35 -10.81
CA THR A 51 -3.00 3.56 -10.34
C THR A 51 -2.00 2.72 -11.13
N ILE A 52 -2.26 1.43 -11.35
CA ILE A 52 -1.40 0.56 -12.16
C ILE A 52 -1.35 1.03 -13.61
N THR A 53 -2.48 1.48 -14.15
CA THR A 53 -2.52 2.04 -15.51
C THR A 53 -1.66 3.31 -15.64
N LEU A 54 -1.59 4.15 -14.61
CA LEU A 54 -0.64 5.28 -14.57
C LEU A 54 0.81 4.79 -14.48
N GLY A 55 1.08 3.74 -13.68
CA GLY A 55 2.37 3.07 -13.59
C GLY A 55 2.89 2.65 -14.97
N LYS A 56 2.07 1.90 -15.71
CA LYS A 56 2.36 1.42 -17.07
C LYS A 56 2.68 2.53 -18.07
N LYS A 57 2.01 3.69 -17.96
CA LYS A 57 2.24 4.82 -18.88
C LYS A 57 3.64 5.42 -18.72
N GLY A 58 4.19 5.41 -17.51
CA GLY A 58 5.58 5.83 -17.24
C GLY A 58 5.93 7.32 -17.43
N THR A 59 5.08 8.12 -18.09
CA THR A 59 5.35 9.54 -18.40
C THR A 59 5.50 10.41 -17.15
N LEU A 60 6.18 11.55 -17.27
CA LEU A 60 6.35 12.52 -16.18
C LEU A 60 4.99 12.99 -15.60
N HIS A 61 4.01 13.22 -16.49
CA HIS A 61 2.65 13.57 -16.08
C HIS A 61 1.98 12.44 -15.28
N ALA A 62 2.10 11.19 -15.74
CA ALA A 62 1.55 10.04 -15.03
C ALA A 62 2.21 9.84 -13.65
N ARG A 63 3.53 10.06 -13.55
CA ARG A 63 4.28 10.04 -12.28
C ARG A 63 3.77 11.08 -11.29
N ARG A 64 3.57 12.33 -11.73
CA ARG A 64 3.01 13.40 -10.90
C ARG A 64 1.60 13.07 -10.41
N LEU A 65 0.74 12.54 -11.29
CA LEU A 65 -0.61 12.10 -10.91
C LEU A 65 -0.58 10.95 -9.90
N ALA A 66 0.25 9.94 -10.13
CA ALA A 66 0.37 8.78 -9.25
C ALA A 66 0.86 9.18 -7.85
N PHE A 67 1.76 10.16 -7.75
CA PHE A 67 2.27 10.67 -6.47
C PHE A 67 1.18 11.29 -5.58
N THR A 68 0.10 11.82 -6.17
CA THR A 68 -1.06 12.32 -5.39
C THR A 68 -1.84 11.21 -4.67
N VAL A 69 -1.61 9.94 -5.03
CA VAL A 69 -2.28 8.77 -4.45
C VAL A 69 -1.28 7.90 -3.67
N VAL A 70 -0.13 7.63 -4.27
CA VAL A 70 0.95 6.77 -3.73
C VAL A 70 2.10 7.67 -3.28
N ASN A 71 1.97 8.23 -2.08
CA ASN A 71 3.00 9.06 -1.45
C ASN A 71 3.85 8.23 -0.47
N GLU A 72 4.34 7.09 -0.93
CA GLU A 72 5.34 6.27 -0.24
C GLU A 72 6.41 5.90 -1.28
N LYS A 73 7.69 6.10 -0.94
CA LYS A 73 8.81 5.89 -1.88
C LYS A 73 8.85 4.46 -2.41
N ASP A 74 8.74 3.48 -1.52
CA ASP A 74 8.88 2.06 -1.86
C ASP A 74 7.76 1.59 -2.80
N ALA A 75 6.50 1.88 -2.45
CA ALA A 75 5.38 1.58 -3.33
C ALA A 75 5.45 2.34 -4.67
N PHE A 76 5.94 3.58 -4.67
CA PHE A 76 6.08 4.37 -5.89
C PHE A 76 7.14 3.77 -6.83
N LEU A 77 8.31 3.38 -6.32
CA LEU A 77 9.34 2.72 -7.09
C LEU A 77 8.85 1.37 -7.63
N LYS A 78 8.16 0.59 -6.79
CA LYS A 78 7.59 -0.70 -7.18
C LYS A 78 6.54 -0.58 -8.28
N LEU A 79 5.71 0.46 -8.23
CA LEU A 79 4.68 0.76 -9.21
C LEU A 79 5.25 1.05 -10.61
N PHE A 80 6.33 1.83 -10.69
CA PHE A 80 6.96 2.21 -11.96
C PHE A 80 8.10 1.29 -12.42
N GLY A 81 8.52 0.34 -11.57
CA GLY A 81 9.44 -0.74 -11.93
C GLY A 81 8.69 -2.06 -12.13
N THR A 82 8.85 -2.97 -11.17
CA THR A 82 8.34 -4.36 -11.22
C THR A 82 6.89 -4.50 -11.71
N LEU A 83 5.94 -3.69 -11.22
CA LEU A 83 4.52 -3.81 -11.60
C LEU A 83 4.25 -3.27 -13.01
N SER A 84 5.01 -2.28 -13.45
CA SER A 84 4.89 -1.72 -14.80
C SER A 84 5.30 -2.78 -15.84
N GLU A 85 6.42 -3.45 -15.60
CA GLU A 85 6.93 -4.53 -16.45
C GLU A 85 5.99 -5.75 -16.43
N ARG A 86 5.60 -6.21 -15.24
CA ARG A 86 4.71 -7.36 -15.06
C ARG A 86 3.39 -7.20 -15.81
N TYR A 87 2.83 -5.99 -15.83
CA TYR A 87 1.52 -5.73 -16.44
C TYR A 87 1.58 -5.04 -17.79
N ALA A 88 2.75 -4.88 -18.42
CA ALA A 88 2.93 -4.18 -19.69
C ALA A 88 1.91 -4.64 -20.75
N ASN A 89 1.78 -5.96 -20.93
CA ASN A 89 0.91 -6.57 -21.95
C ASN A 89 -0.52 -6.86 -21.49
N ARG A 90 -0.86 -6.60 -20.22
CA ARG A 90 -2.18 -6.89 -19.65
C ARG A 90 -3.12 -5.70 -19.78
N ASN A 91 -4.25 -5.88 -20.46
CA ASN A 91 -5.25 -4.82 -20.70
C ASN A 91 -6.31 -4.78 -19.58
N GLY A 92 -5.88 -4.46 -18.35
CA GLY A 92 -6.75 -4.35 -17.18
C GLY A 92 -6.91 -5.64 -16.39
N GLY A 93 -7.73 -5.61 -15.33
CA GLY A 93 -7.93 -6.77 -14.46
C GLY A 93 -6.68 -7.18 -13.67
N TYR A 94 -5.96 -6.21 -13.11
CA TYR A 94 -4.71 -6.44 -12.37
C TYR A 94 -4.92 -7.02 -10.96
N THR A 95 -6.17 -7.06 -10.49
CA THR A 95 -6.50 -7.55 -9.14
C THR A 95 -7.51 -8.67 -9.15
N ARG A 96 -7.37 -9.57 -8.18
CA ARG A 96 -8.31 -10.64 -7.85
C ARG A 96 -8.85 -10.43 -6.44
N VAL A 97 -10.14 -10.71 -6.24
CA VAL A 97 -10.78 -10.67 -4.92
C VAL A 97 -11.24 -12.07 -4.55
N ILE A 98 -10.68 -12.64 -3.49
CA ILE A 98 -10.98 -13.98 -2.98
C ILE A 98 -11.74 -13.84 -1.66
N LYS A 99 -12.94 -14.41 -1.57
CA LYS A 99 -13.72 -14.43 -0.32
C LYS A 99 -13.14 -15.47 0.63
N ILE A 100 -13.11 -15.18 1.93
CA ILE A 100 -12.49 -16.04 2.95
C ILE A 100 -13.38 -16.30 4.17
N GLY A 101 -14.68 -16.03 4.04
CA GLY A 101 -15.65 -16.12 5.14
C GLY A 101 -15.82 -14.82 5.92
N ASN A 102 -16.46 -14.92 7.07
CA ASN A 102 -16.84 -13.76 7.88
C ASN A 102 -15.89 -13.58 9.08
N ARG A 103 -15.77 -12.33 9.54
CA ARG A 103 -14.95 -12.00 10.70
C ARG A 103 -15.70 -12.35 11.99
N ARG A 104 -15.00 -12.97 12.93
CA ARG A 104 -15.55 -13.25 14.27
C ARG A 104 -15.82 -11.94 15.01
N GLY A 105 -17.01 -11.80 15.58
CA GLY A 105 -17.43 -10.66 16.41
C GLY A 105 -18.46 -9.76 15.73
N ASP A 106 -18.19 -9.28 14.52
CA ASP A 106 -19.08 -8.39 13.77
C ASP A 106 -19.71 -9.04 12.52
N ASP A 107 -19.43 -10.32 12.30
CA ASP A 107 -19.83 -11.13 11.14
C ASP A 107 -19.55 -10.45 9.79
N ALA A 108 -18.57 -9.54 9.73
CA ALA A 108 -18.31 -8.79 8.52
C ALA A 108 -17.68 -9.70 7.44
N PRO A 109 -18.21 -9.73 6.20
CA PRO A 109 -17.65 -10.57 5.15
C PRO A 109 -16.25 -10.10 4.77
N MET A 110 -15.28 -11.00 4.82
CA MET A 110 -13.87 -10.73 4.56
C MET A 110 -13.44 -11.24 3.19
N ALA A 111 -12.42 -10.60 2.63
CA ALA A 111 -11.79 -11.01 1.40
C ALA A 111 -10.28 -10.71 1.41
N TYR A 112 -9.52 -11.52 0.69
CA TYR A 112 -8.23 -11.10 0.18
C TYR A 112 -8.44 -10.33 -1.11
N ILE A 113 -7.74 -9.21 -1.25
CA ILE A 113 -7.51 -8.59 -2.55
C ILE A 113 -6.02 -8.70 -2.84
N GLU A 114 -5.71 -9.21 -4.01
CA GLU A 114 -4.35 -9.49 -4.45
C GLU A 114 -4.13 -9.01 -5.87
N LEU A 115 -2.87 -8.70 -6.17
CA LEU A 115 -2.36 -8.52 -7.51
C LEU A 115 -2.29 -9.88 -8.22
N VAL A 116 -2.51 -9.90 -9.53
CA VAL A 116 -2.43 -11.12 -10.36
C VAL A 116 -0.97 -11.41 -10.74
N ASP A 117 -0.62 -12.67 -11.01
CA ASP A 117 0.72 -13.09 -11.45
C ASP A 117 1.81 -12.76 -10.40
N ARG A 118 1.54 -12.99 -9.12
CA ARG A 118 2.51 -12.76 -8.03
C ARG A 118 3.60 -13.81 -8.07
N GLU A 119 4.84 -13.41 -7.81
CA GLU A 119 5.98 -14.33 -7.75
C GLU A 119 5.80 -15.41 -6.68
N GLU A 120 5.21 -15.06 -5.54
CA GLU A 120 4.85 -16.01 -4.47
C GLU A 120 3.87 -17.10 -4.95
N GLU A 121 2.88 -16.73 -5.78
CA GLU A 121 1.90 -17.69 -6.34
C GLU A 121 2.57 -18.65 -7.32
N VAL A 122 3.53 -18.16 -8.13
CA VAL A 122 4.32 -19.00 -9.03
C VAL A 122 5.24 -19.94 -8.25
N ALA A 123 5.79 -19.50 -7.12
CA ALA A 123 6.61 -20.34 -6.24
C ALA A 123 5.78 -21.43 -5.54
N GLU A 124 4.61 -21.08 -4.99
CA GLU A 124 3.67 -22.02 -4.37
C GLU A 124 3.15 -23.06 -5.39
N ALA A 125 2.83 -22.62 -6.62
CA ALA A 125 2.35 -23.52 -7.68
C ALA A 125 3.43 -24.49 -8.20
N LYS A 126 4.72 -24.09 -8.20
CA LYS A 126 5.84 -24.96 -8.58
C LYS A 126 6.23 -25.93 -7.47
N GLY A 127 6.07 -25.55 -6.20
CA GLY A 127 6.32 -26.43 -5.04
C GLY A 127 5.32 -27.58 -4.93
N GLY A 128 4.06 -27.36 -5.31
CA GLY A 128 3.01 -28.39 -5.25
C GLY A 128 3.12 -29.52 -6.29
N LYS A 129 3.87 -29.32 -7.39
CA LYS A 129 4.00 -30.33 -8.46
C LYS A 129 5.09 -31.38 -8.24
N LYS A 130 6.00 -31.20 -7.27
CA LYS A 130 7.05 -32.18 -6.96
C LYS A 130 6.64 -33.25 -5.95
N ALA A 131 5.49 -33.10 -5.28
CA ALA A 131 5.09 -34.02 -4.21
C ALA A 131 4.21 -35.21 -4.65
N GLN A 132 3.92 -35.35 -5.96
CA GLN A 132 2.92 -36.31 -6.45
C GLN A 132 3.45 -37.39 -7.42
N THR A 133 4.75 -37.45 -7.69
CA THR A 133 5.34 -38.45 -8.62
C THR A 133 6.17 -39.57 -7.98
N ASP A 134 6.51 -39.51 -6.68
CA ASP A 134 7.43 -40.48 -6.04
C ASP A 134 6.77 -41.45 -5.04
N LYS A 135 5.44 -41.67 -5.11
CA LYS A 135 4.73 -42.59 -4.19
C LYS A 135 3.99 -43.73 -4.89
N LYS A 136 4.66 -44.39 -5.85
CA LYS A 136 4.17 -45.66 -6.38
C LYS A 136 5.31 -46.58 -6.83
N GLU A 137 6.20 -46.95 -5.90
CA GLU A 137 6.94 -48.22 -5.95
C GLU A 137 7.80 -48.41 -4.69
N SER A 138 7.44 -49.42 -3.90
CA SER A 138 8.12 -50.10 -2.78
C SER A 138 7.06 -50.38 -1.71
N GLY A 139 6.62 -51.62 -1.50
CA GLY A 139 7.44 -52.82 -1.41
C GLY A 139 7.36 -53.27 0.04
N GLU A 140 6.54 -54.29 0.25
CA GLU A 140 6.19 -55.02 1.47
C GLU A 140 7.41 -55.55 2.27
N LYS A 141 7.20 -55.80 3.58
CA LYS A 141 8.10 -56.35 4.65
C LYS A 141 9.17 -55.36 5.18
N VAL A 142 9.37 -55.13 6.48
CA VAL A 142 9.53 -56.06 7.63
C VAL A 142 9.16 -55.37 8.96
N GLU A 143 8.60 -56.14 9.87
CA GLU A 143 8.25 -55.87 11.27
C GLU A 143 9.47 -56.07 12.21
N THR A 144 9.75 -55.16 13.16
CA THR A 144 10.08 -55.48 14.59
C THR A 144 10.42 -54.27 15.48
N LYS A 145 9.73 -54.27 16.64
CA LYS A 145 10.15 -53.85 18.01
C LYS A 145 10.36 -52.35 18.37
N LYS A 146 9.38 -51.87 19.17
CA LYS A 146 9.45 -51.18 20.49
C LYS A 146 10.72 -50.38 20.84
N THR A 147 10.54 -49.11 21.22
CA THR A 147 10.54 -48.64 22.64
C THR A 147 10.15 -47.17 22.76
N GLU A 148 9.57 -46.83 23.91
CA GLU A 148 8.94 -45.58 24.30
C GLU A 148 9.92 -44.47 24.76
N ALA A 149 9.35 -43.26 24.82
CA ALA A 149 9.49 -42.27 25.89
C ALA A 149 10.65 -41.26 25.92
N GLY A 150 10.22 -39.98 26.01
CA GLY A 150 10.78 -38.98 26.94
C GLY A 150 11.53 -37.84 26.25
N LYS A 151 10.98 -36.62 26.15
CA LYS A 151 11.07 -35.52 27.16
C LYS A 151 12.53 -35.13 27.46
N GLU A 152 12.98 -33.88 27.50
CA GLU A 152 12.39 -32.54 27.60
C GLU A 152 13.59 -31.56 27.69
N LYS A 153 13.33 -30.25 27.63
CA LYS A 153 14.20 -29.12 28.06
C LYS A 153 15.38 -28.76 27.16
N ALA A 154 15.78 -27.51 27.02
CA ALA A 154 15.23 -26.20 27.36
C ALA A 154 16.24 -25.17 26.80
N SER A 155 15.72 -23.97 26.47
CA SER A 155 16.27 -22.62 26.71
C SER A 155 17.81 -22.39 26.66
N ALA A 156 18.34 -21.27 26.18
CA ALA A 156 17.86 -19.92 26.37
C ALA A 156 18.55 -18.96 25.39
N LYS A 157 17.87 -17.83 25.24
CA LYS A 157 18.16 -16.64 24.46
C LYS A 157 18.62 -15.55 25.43
N ASN A 158 19.66 -14.79 25.10
CA ASN A 158 19.85 -13.36 25.42
C ASN A 158 21.11 -12.87 24.70
N LYS A 159 21.11 -11.90 23.77
CA LYS A 159 20.52 -10.54 23.70
C LYS A 159 21.33 -9.48 24.47
N GLU A 160 22.07 -8.71 23.66
CA GLU A 160 22.35 -7.26 23.70
C GLU A 160 22.54 -6.53 25.04
N THR A 161 23.63 -5.76 25.10
CA THR A 161 23.64 -4.45 25.79
C THR A 161 24.30 -3.39 24.91
N SER A 162 23.48 -2.39 24.57
CA SER A 162 23.77 -1.08 24.02
C SER A 162 24.35 -0.12 25.07
N ALA A 163 25.19 0.85 24.67
CA ALA A 163 24.97 2.31 24.87
C ALA A 163 26.27 3.13 24.73
N SER A 164 26.24 4.19 23.89
CA SER A 164 26.64 5.56 24.29
C SER A 164 26.32 6.59 23.19
N VAL A 165 25.47 7.57 23.53
CA VAL A 165 25.17 8.81 22.79
C VAL A 165 25.43 9.98 23.75
N ALA A 166 26.18 11.00 23.32
CA ALA A 166 26.22 12.41 23.79
C ALA A 166 27.42 13.12 23.08
N LYS A 167 27.48 14.41 22.71
CA LYS A 167 26.62 15.59 22.80
C LYS A 167 27.20 16.72 21.88
N THR A 168 26.32 17.50 21.25
CA THR A 168 26.32 18.95 20.94
C THR A 168 27.59 19.82 20.96
N GLY A 169 27.68 20.74 19.98
CA GLY A 169 28.42 22.00 20.05
C GLY A 169 27.76 23.11 19.19
N GLU A 170 27.41 24.23 19.83
CA GLU A 170 26.88 25.49 19.28
C GLU A 170 27.90 26.62 19.55
N LYS A 171 28.07 27.56 18.60
CA LYS A 171 28.57 28.97 18.71
C LYS A 171 28.93 29.46 17.30
N GLY A 172 28.62 30.66 16.80
CA GLY A 172 27.88 31.82 17.31
C GLY A 172 28.16 33.06 16.44
N LYS A 173 27.24 34.05 16.50
CA LYS A 173 27.44 35.54 16.47
C LYS A 173 28.00 36.20 15.16
N THR A 174 27.63 37.40 14.69
CA THR A 174 27.01 38.61 15.30
C THR A 174 26.71 39.70 14.23
N GLU A 175 25.67 40.54 14.48
CA GLU A 175 25.61 42.04 14.34
C GLU A 175 25.87 42.74 12.98
N ASP A 176 25.31 43.90 12.60
CA ASP A 176 24.22 44.80 12.99
C ASP A 176 24.20 45.98 11.98
N LYS A 177 23.12 46.79 11.93
CA LYS A 177 23.02 48.24 11.52
C LYS A 177 21.76 48.63 10.71
N LYS A 178 20.73 49.07 11.46
CA LYS A 178 20.21 50.46 11.58
C LYS A 178 19.94 51.30 10.31
N ALA A 179 18.68 51.74 10.11
CA ALA A 179 18.22 53.14 10.27
C ALA A 179 16.83 53.42 9.64
N ALA A 180 16.07 54.31 10.29
CA ALA A 180 14.70 54.72 10.00
C ALA A 180 14.60 56.01 9.15
N GLY A 181 13.44 56.26 8.50
CA GLY A 181 13.11 57.54 7.86
C GLY A 181 11.66 57.62 7.34
N LYS A 182 11.00 58.78 7.49
CA LYS A 182 9.55 59.04 7.54
C LYS A 182 8.86 59.44 6.21
N LYS A 183 7.53 59.19 6.17
CA LYS A 183 6.38 59.97 5.62
C LYS A 183 6.45 60.60 4.21
N ALA A 184 5.48 60.25 3.34
CA ALA A 184 4.47 61.17 2.75
C ALA A 184 3.46 60.40 1.86
N ALA A 185 2.17 60.72 1.98
CA ALA A 185 1.10 60.49 0.99
C ALA A 185 0.57 61.89 0.58
N PRO A 186 -0.46 62.08 -0.31
CA PRO A 186 -1.20 61.17 -1.19
C PRO A 186 -1.43 61.73 -2.62
N GLN A 187 -1.99 60.93 -3.56
CA GLN A 187 -2.84 61.48 -4.64
C GLN A 187 -4.07 60.60 -4.89
N SER A 188 -5.23 61.21 -4.61
CA SER A 188 -6.60 60.94 -5.04
C SER A 188 -6.75 61.09 -6.58
N LYS A 189 -7.68 60.51 -7.35
CA LYS A 189 -9.15 60.46 -7.25
C LYS A 189 -9.75 59.50 -8.31
N LYS A 190 -10.86 58.84 -7.91
CA LYS A 190 -12.16 58.63 -8.61
C LYS A 190 -12.17 57.84 -9.94
N SER A 191 -12.76 56.64 -10.03
CA SER A 191 -14.20 56.31 -10.00
C SER A 191 -15.02 56.97 -11.12
N ASP A 192 -15.41 56.20 -12.14
CA ASP A 192 -16.84 56.02 -12.44
C ASP A 192 -17.10 54.78 -13.31
N SER A 193 -18.18 54.12 -12.94
CA SER A 193 -18.92 53.05 -13.59
C SER A 193 -19.47 53.46 -14.96
N GLY A 194 -19.49 52.52 -15.91
CA GLY A 194 -20.22 52.65 -17.17
C GLY A 194 -20.79 51.30 -17.61
N GLU A 195 -22.08 51.11 -17.36
CA GLU A 195 -22.94 50.13 -18.03
C GLU A 195 -23.08 50.48 -19.52
N GLY A 196 -23.33 49.47 -20.38
CA GLY A 196 -23.99 49.69 -21.67
C GLY A 196 -23.60 48.73 -22.78
N LYS A 197 -24.34 47.62 -22.92
CA LYS A 197 -25.32 47.35 -24.00
C LYS A 197 -25.75 45.89 -24.01
#